data_AF-L7E169-F1
#
_entry.id   AF-L7E169-F1
#
_cell.length_a   1.000
_cell.length_b   1.000
_cell.length_c   1.000
_cell.angle_alpha   90.00
_cell.angle_beta   90.00
_cell.angle_gamma   90.00
#
_symmetry.space_group_name_H-M   'P 1'
#
loop_
_entity.id
_entity.type
_entity.pdbx_description
1 polymer ?
#
loop_
_entity_poly.entity_id
_entity_poly.type
_entity_poly.pdbx_seq_one_letter_code
_entity_poly.pdbx_strand_id
1 'polypeptide(L)'
;MELIVGCTNKSELRTLEKFLQQFDIIRIDQPISDKAVDLLRLYRLSHGLLIADGLIAGTAIIWNYPFITKNQRDYRFIQNLNVLPYP
;
A
#
# COMPACT_ATOMS: atom_id res chain seq x y z
N MET A 1 -4.69 2.51 7.65
CA MET A 1 -5.77 1.78 8.38
C MET A 1 -5.20 0.57 9.12
N GLU A 2 -4.42 -0.28 8.46
CA GLU A 2 -3.89 -1.53 9.05
C GLU A 2 -3.11 -1.32 10.35
N LEU A 3 -2.22 -0.32 10.41
CA LEU A 3 -1.46 -0.01 11.63
C LEU A 3 -2.37 0.34 12.82
N ILE A 4 -3.45 1.08 12.59
CA ILE A 4 -4.42 1.45 13.64
C ILE A 4 -5.19 0.22 14.11
N VAL A 5 -5.63 -0.63 13.19
CA VAL A 5 -6.34 -1.88 13.50
C VAL A 5 -5.44 -2.85 14.27
N GLY A 6 -4.12 -2.82 14.03
CA GLY A 6 -3.14 -3.62 14.77
C GLY A 6 -2.91 -3.17 16.21
N CYS A 7 -3.35 -1.97 16.61
CA CYS A 7 -3.25 -1.52 18.00
C CYS A 7 -4.30 -2.21 18.87
N THR A 8 -3.86 -2.78 19.99
CA THR A 8 -4.73 -3.49 20.95
C THR A 8 -5.35 -2.55 21.99
N ASN A 9 -4.79 -1.35 22.16
CA ASN A 9 -5.22 -0.40 23.17
C ASN A 9 -4.88 1.06 22.80
N LYS A 10 -5.42 2.01 23.59
CA LYS A 10 -5.23 3.46 23.36
C LYS A 10 -3.80 3.94 23.55
N SER A 11 -2.98 3.24 24.34
CA SER A 11 -1.58 3.61 24.56
C SER A 11 -0.74 3.34 23.29
N GLU A 12 -0.95 2.16 22.69
CA GLU A 12 -0.34 1.80 21.40
C GLU A 12 -0.79 2.76 20.29
N LEU A 13 -2.08 3.09 20.22
CA LEU A 13 -2.59 4.04 19.22
C LEU A 13 -1.90 5.41 19.33
N ARG A 14 -1.76 5.96 20.54
CA ARG A 14 -1.06 7.25 20.75
C ARG A 14 0.41 7.18 20.35
N THR A 15 1.05 6.04 20.59
CA THR A 15 2.45 5.83 20.22
C THR A 15 2.59 5.75 18.69
N LEU A 16 1.68 5.05 18.03
CA LEU A 16 1.59 4.97 16.57
C LEU A 16 1.35 6.35 15.95
N GLU A 17 0.41 7.14 16.48
CA GLU A 17 0.12 8.48 15.97
C GLU A 17 1.35 9.40 16.01
N LYS A 18 2.11 9.37 17.11
CA LYS A 18 3.39 10.11 17.22
C LYS A 18 4.44 9.60 16.23
N PHE A 19 4.52 8.29 16.02
CA PHE A 19 5.43 7.71 15.02
C PHE A 19 5.07 8.19 13.60
N LEU A 20 3.79 8.17 13.25
CA LEU A 20 3.31 8.57 11.92
C LEU A 20 3.52 10.06 11.59
N GLN A 21 3.67 10.93 12.60
CA GLN A 21 4.00 12.35 12.39
C GLN A 21 5.35 12.58 11.69
N GLN A 22 6.21 11.55 11.63
CA GLN A 22 7.50 11.62 10.94
C GLN A 22 7.39 11.37 9.42
N PHE A 23 6.19 11.08 8.92
CA PHE A 23 5.95 10.70 7.53
C PHE A 23 4.87 11.56 6.90
N ASP A 24 4.99 11.79 5.59
CA ASP A 24 3.91 12.35 4.78
C ASP A 24 2.83 11.29 4.53
N ILE A 25 1.60 11.58 4.94
CA ILE A 25 0.47 10.67 4.76
C ILE A 25 -0.26 11.01 3.46
N ILE A 26 -0.08 10.17 2.45
CA ILE A 26 -0.86 10.25 1.21
C ILE A 26 -2.26 9.70 1.46
N ARG A 27 -3.28 10.53 1.20
CA ARG A 27 -4.68 10.10 1.31
C ARG A 27 -5.09 9.42 0.01
N ILE A 28 -5.93 8.40 0.12
CA ILE A 28 -6.56 7.77 -1.04
C ILE A 28 -7.54 8.78 -1.65
N ASP A 29 -7.38 9.03 -2.94
CA ASP A 29 -8.29 9.82 -3.76
C ASP A 29 -8.87 8.97 -4.90
N GLN A 30 -9.66 9.60 -5.76
CA GLN A 30 -10.30 8.90 -6.87
C GLN A 30 -9.29 8.27 -7.85
N PRO A 31 -8.24 8.97 -8.35
CA PRO A 31 -7.22 8.35 -9.19
C PRO A 31 -6.57 7.10 -8.58
N ILE A 32 -6.24 7.14 -7.29
CA ILE A 32 -5.67 5.99 -6.57
C ILE A 32 -6.67 4.83 -6.54
N SER A 33 -7.94 5.11 -6.20
CA SER A 33 -8.98 4.09 -6.14
C SER A 33 -9.24 3.45 -7.51
N ASP A 34 -9.32 4.25 -8.56
CA ASP A 34 -9.54 3.77 -9.93
C ASP A 34 -8.37 2.87 -10.37
N LYS A 35 -7.13 3.28 -10.07
CA LYS A 35 -5.95 2.46 -10.32
C LYS A 35 -5.99 1.14 -9.55
N ALA A 36 -6.39 1.15 -8.28
CA ALA A 36 -6.51 -0.07 -7.49
C ALA A 36 -7.55 -1.03 -8.07
N VAL A 37 -8.68 -0.52 -8.58
CA VAL A 37 -9.70 -1.32 -9.27
C VAL A 37 -9.15 -1.94 -10.55
N ASP A 38 -8.39 -1.19 -11.35
CA ASP A 38 -7.72 -1.73 -12.55
C ASP A 38 -6.77 -2.87 -12.19
N LEU A 39 -5.94 -2.67 -11.16
CA LEU A 39 -4.99 -3.68 -10.68
C LEU A 39 -5.72 -4.95 -10.19
N LEU A 40 -6.82 -4.79 -9.46
CA LEU A 40 -7.63 -5.92 -9.02
C LEU A 40 -8.25 -6.68 -10.20
N ARG A 41 -8.75 -5.98 -11.22
CA ARG A 41 -9.28 -6.62 -12.45
C ARG A 41 -8.21 -7.45 -13.15
N LEU A 42 -6.96 -6.97 -13.18
CA LEU A 42 -5.85 -7.66 -13.84
C LEU A 42 -5.30 -8.83 -13.03
N TYR A 43 -5.15 -8.67 -11.71
CA TYR A 43 -4.29 -9.54 -10.91
C TYR A 43 -5.01 -10.32 -9.81
N ARG A 44 -6.29 -10.03 -9.51
CA ARG A 44 -7.02 -10.75 -8.44
C ARG A 44 -7.09 -12.25 -8.69
N LEU A 45 -7.46 -12.66 -9.90
CA LEU A 45 -7.69 -14.07 -10.24
C LEU A 45 -6.39 -14.82 -10.55
N SER A 46 -5.37 -14.11 -11.03
CA SER A 46 -4.11 -14.73 -11.47
C SER A 46 -3.06 -14.78 -10.35
N HIS A 47 -2.99 -13.75 -9.51
CA HIS A 47 -1.95 -13.59 -8.48
C HIS A 47 -2.51 -13.32 -7.08
N GLY A 48 -3.84 -13.37 -6.92
CA GLY A 48 -4.47 -13.26 -5.60
C GLY A 48 -4.45 -11.85 -4.99
N LEU A 49 -4.15 -10.80 -5.78
CA LEU A 49 -4.02 -9.43 -5.28
C LEU A 49 -5.20 -9.03 -4.37
N LEU A 50 -4.91 -8.46 -3.21
CA LEU A 50 -5.91 -8.03 -2.23
C LEU A 50 -6.24 -6.55 -2.40
N ILE A 51 -7.37 -6.13 -1.83
CA ILE A 51 -7.85 -4.74 -1.94
C ILE A 51 -6.84 -3.75 -1.34
N ALA A 52 -6.31 -4.06 -0.15
CA ALA A 52 -5.32 -3.21 0.52
C ALA A 52 -4.04 -3.08 -0.32
N ASP A 53 -3.50 -4.21 -0.79
CA ASP A 53 -2.30 -4.22 -1.64
C ASP A 53 -2.52 -3.46 -2.96
N GLY A 54 -3.70 -3.60 -3.57
CA GLY A 54 -4.07 -2.86 -4.77
C GLY A 54 -4.13 -1.34 -4.55
N LEU A 55 -4.64 -0.89 -3.40
CA LEU A 55 -4.65 0.54 -3.02
C LEU A 55 -3.23 1.07 -2.78
N ILE A 56 -2.38 0.29 -2.11
CA ILE A 56 -0.98 0.65 -1.84
C ILE A 56 -0.20 0.74 -3.17
N ALA A 57 -0.30 -0.27 -4.02
CA ALA A 57 0.35 -0.28 -5.33
C ALA A 57 -0.19 0.83 -6.26
N GLY A 58 -1.51 1.04 -6.26
CA GLY A 58 -2.15 2.12 -7.02
C GLY A 58 -1.66 3.50 -6.58
N THR A 59 -1.46 3.71 -5.28
CA THR A 59 -0.87 4.94 -4.74
C THR A 59 0.54 5.18 -5.29
N ALA A 60 1.41 4.18 -5.20
CA ALA A 60 2.78 4.30 -5.68
C ALA A 60 2.85 4.58 -7.20
N ILE A 61 1.98 3.95 -8.00
CA ILE A 61 1.92 4.15 -9.45
C ILE A 61 1.43 5.56 -9.80
N ILE A 62 0.34 6.03 -9.17
CA ILE A 62 -0.24 7.36 -9.47
C ILE A 62 0.74 8.48 -9.15
N TRP A 63 1.47 8.37 -8.04
CA TRP A 63 2.47 9.35 -7.62
C TRP A 63 3.86 9.13 -8.24
N ASN A 64 4.03 8.06 -9.03
CA ASN A 64 5.32 7.64 -9.58
C ASN A 64 6.42 7.52 -8.50
N TYR A 65 6.05 6.98 -7.33
CA TYR A 65 6.96 6.81 -6.21
C TYR A 65 7.60 5.42 -6.21
N PRO A 66 8.89 5.32 -5.82
CA PRO A 66 9.51 4.03 -5.56
C PRO A 66 8.76 3.29 -4.45
N PHE A 67 8.56 1.99 -4.65
CA PHE A 67 7.81 1.14 -3.74
C PHE A 67 8.75 0.18 -3.02
N ILE A 68 8.66 0.13 -1.69
CA ILE A 68 9.46 -0.75 -0.86
C ILE A 68 8.56 -1.67 -0.05
N THR A 69 8.86 -2.98 -0.07
CA THR A 69 8.09 -3.97 0.68
C THR A 69 8.95 -5.17 1.06
N LYS A 70 8.63 -5.79 2.20
CA LYS A 70 9.14 -7.13 2.55
C LYS A 70 8.48 -8.23 1.70
N ASN A 71 7.23 -8.01 1.27
CA ASN A 71 6.43 -8.99 0.54
C ASN A 71 6.67 -8.88 -0.97
N GLN A 72 7.94 -8.94 -1.38
CA GLN A 72 8.33 -8.66 -2.75
C GLN A 72 7.60 -9.52 -3.79
N ARG A 73 7.30 -10.78 -3.44
CA ARG A 73 6.59 -11.72 -4.33
C ARG A 73 5.17 -11.26 -4.67
N ASP A 74 4.50 -10.56 -3.75
CA ASP A 74 3.10 -10.17 -3.87
C ASP A 74 2.93 -8.90 -4.73
N TYR A 75 4.03 -8.26 -5.13
CA TYR A 75 4.03 -6.99 -5.87
C TYR A 75 4.84 -7.05 -7.18
N ARG A 76 5.80 -7.98 -7.31
CA ARG A 76 6.69 -8.07 -8.49
C ARG A 76 5.98 -8.33 -9.83
N PHE A 77 4.77 -8.87 -9.82
CA PHE A 77 3.98 -9.09 -11.05
C PHE A 77 3.23 -7.84 -11.52
N ILE A 78 3.15 -6.79 -10.69
CA ILE A 78 2.43 -5.55 -11.01
C ILE A 78 3.29 -4.71 -11.96
N GLN A 79 2.79 -4.53 -13.18
CA GLN A 79 3.47 -3.70 -14.17
C GLN A 79 3.50 -2.22 -13.75
N ASN A 80 4.59 -1.54 -14.11
CA ASN A 80 4.85 -0.12 -13.81
C ASN A 80 5.00 0.22 -12.31
N LEU A 81 5.02 -0.77 -11.42
CA LEU A 81 5.40 -0.57 -10.03
C LEU A 81 6.92 -0.65 -9.90
N ASN A 82 7.57 0.46 -9.53
CA ASN A 82 9.01 0.50 -9.31
C ASN A 82 9.35 -0.09 -7.94
N VAL A 83 9.55 -1.40 -7.88
CA VAL A 83 9.83 -2.12 -6.64
C VAL A 83 11.33 -2.08 -6.31
N LEU A 84 11.69 -1.41 -5.22
CA LEU A 84 13.06 -1.32 -4.73
C LEU A 84 13.48 -2.62 -4.03
N PRO A 85 14.78 -2.99 -4.06
CA PRO A 85 15.30 -4.09 -3.25
C PRO A 85 15.10 -3.80 -1.76
N TYR A 86 14.67 -4.82 -1.02
CA TYR A 86 14.57 -4.77 0.44
C TYR A 86 15.70 -5.62 1.03
N PRO A 87 16.51 -5.10 1.97
CA PRO A 87 17.61 -5.83 2.59
C PRO A 87 17.15 -6.96 3.53
#